data_AF-A0A4Y8CCL0-F1
#
_entry.id   AF-A0A4Y8CCL0-F1
#
_cell.length_a   1.000
_cell.length_b   1.000
_cell.length_c   1.000
_cell.angle_alpha   90.00
_cell.angle_beta   90.00
_cell.angle_gamma   90.00
#
_symmetry.space_group_name_H-M   'P 1'
#
loop_
_entity.id
_entity.type
_entity.pdbx_description
1 polymer ?
#
loop_
_entity_poly.entity_id
_entity_poly.type
_entity_poly.pdbx_seq_one_letter_code
_entity_poly.pdbx_strand_id
1 'polypeptide(L)'
;KITINLSPSGIPKKGSHFDLAIALLILLQNEELDDFFVVGELGLDGSIKSTNELFSLLLFLSAKIKKAKIVVPKSIAQKASMIPNLEVYGLENLNEAIEFFKEKNYENFRFSHNHPLFTSPLQIENEIFLQNMDFKLDFKDIKGQEKAKRACMIAALGMHNILFEGSPGSG
;
A
#
# COMPACT_ATOMS: atom_id res chain seq x y z
N LYS A 1 -5.69 16.02 -34.16
CA LYS A 1 -4.63 14.99 -34.02
C LYS A 1 -4.26 14.91 -32.53
N ILE A 2 -4.36 13.76 -31.89
CA ILE A 2 -3.94 13.55 -30.50
C ILE A 2 -2.59 12.83 -30.53
N THR A 3 -1.63 13.29 -29.73
CA THR A 3 -0.31 12.65 -29.57
C THR A 3 -0.09 12.40 -28.09
N ILE A 4 0.16 11.15 -27.71
CA ILE A 4 0.42 10.74 -26.34
C ILE A 4 1.83 10.15 -26.29
N ASN A 5 2.64 10.64 -25.36
CA ASN A 5 4.00 10.15 -25.17
C ASN A 5 4.08 9.26 -23.93
N LEU A 6 4.54 8.01 -24.10
CA LEU A 6 4.79 7.08 -23.01
C LEU A 6 6.31 6.86 -22.89
N SER A 7 6.95 7.68 -22.05
CA SER A 7 8.39 7.62 -21.80
C SER A 7 8.75 6.56 -20.75
N PRO A 8 9.94 5.92 -20.82
CA PRO A 8 10.92 5.97 -21.90
C PRO A 8 10.52 5.07 -23.08
N SER A 9 10.54 5.57 -24.31
CA SER A 9 10.01 4.89 -25.51
C SER A 9 10.64 3.53 -25.81
N GLY A 10 11.87 3.27 -25.34
CA GLY A 10 12.57 1.99 -25.54
C GLY A 10 12.07 0.81 -24.70
N ILE A 11 11.16 1.03 -23.76
CA ILE A 11 10.56 -0.03 -22.93
C ILE A 11 9.12 -0.27 -23.38
N PRO A 12 8.72 -1.53 -23.67
CA PRO A 12 7.33 -1.85 -23.98
C PRO A 12 6.43 -1.65 -22.76
N LYS A 13 5.32 -0.92 -22.92
CA LYS A 13 4.30 -0.74 -21.88
C LYS A 13 3.26 -1.82 -22.07
N LYS A 14 2.91 -2.52 -21.00
CA LYS A 14 1.91 -3.59 -21.02
C LYS A 14 0.88 -3.34 -19.93
N GLY A 15 -0.38 -3.69 -20.22
CA GLY A 15 -1.50 -3.56 -19.29
C GLY A 15 -2.36 -2.32 -19.54
N SER A 16 -3.61 -2.39 -19.07
CA SER A 16 -4.68 -1.38 -19.21
C SER A 16 -4.68 -0.33 -18.10
N HIS A 17 -3.80 -0.43 -17.10
CA HIS A 17 -3.76 0.48 -15.96
C HIS A 17 -3.41 1.94 -16.31
N PHE A 18 -2.97 2.21 -17.55
CA PHE A 18 -2.73 3.56 -18.06
C PHE A 18 -3.95 4.18 -18.76
N ASP A 19 -5.02 3.42 -19.01
CA ASP A 19 -6.15 3.86 -19.83
C ASP A 19 -6.83 5.10 -19.23
N LEU A 20 -7.06 5.09 -17.90
CA LEU A 20 -7.61 6.24 -17.19
C LEU A 20 -6.71 7.49 -17.30
N ALA A 21 -5.40 7.33 -17.10
CA ALA A 21 -4.45 8.43 -17.17
C ALA A 21 -4.43 9.05 -18.58
N ILE A 22 -4.44 8.20 -19.62
CA ILE A 22 -4.49 8.64 -21.01
C ILE A 22 -5.81 9.38 -21.29
N ALA A 23 -6.95 8.84 -20.87
CA ALA A 23 -8.25 9.48 -21.07
C ALA A 23 -8.30 10.87 -20.42
N LEU A 24 -7.82 10.99 -19.18
CA LEU A 24 -7.78 12.27 -18.46
C LEU A 24 -6.86 13.28 -19.12
N LEU A 25 -5.66 12.87 -19.57
CA LEU A 25 -4.74 13.75 -20.30
C LEU A 25 -5.33 14.26 -21.62
N ILE A 26 -6.23 13.50 -22.24
CA ILE A 26 -6.96 13.96 -23.44
C ILE A 26 -8.06 14.95 -23.06
N LEU A 27 -8.82 14.67 -22.01
CA LEU A 27 -10.02 15.44 -21.63
C LEU A 27 -9.70 16.74 -20.89
N LEU A 28 -8.56 16.78 -20.19
CA LEU A 28 -8.16 17.88 -19.30
C LEU A 28 -6.98 18.69 -19.84
N GLN A 29 -6.79 18.73 -21.18
CA GLN A 29 -5.63 19.40 -21.81
C GLN A 29 -5.46 20.87 -21.45
N ASN A 30 -6.54 21.56 -21.09
CA ASN A 30 -6.54 22.98 -20.74
C ASN A 30 -6.60 23.23 -19.23
N GLU A 31 -6.53 22.17 -18.41
CA GLU A 31 -6.57 22.27 -16.96
C GLU A 31 -5.16 22.15 -16.38
N GLU A 32 -4.92 22.86 -15.28
CA GLU A 32 -3.70 22.71 -14.49
C GLU A 32 -3.86 21.55 -13.52
N LEU A 33 -3.15 20.45 -13.81
CA LEU A 33 -3.19 19.22 -13.03
C LEU A 33 -2.08 19.22 -11.97
N ASP A 34 -2.47 18.92 -10.74
CA ASP A 34 -1.55 18.64 -9.64
C ASP A 34 -0.84 17.29 -9.85
N ASP A 35 0.26 17.05 -9.13
CA ASP A 35 1.03 15.81 -9.21
C ASP A 35 0.28 14.62 -8.56
N PHE A 36 -0.17 13.69 -9.41
CA PHE A 36 -0.82 12.44 -9.00
C PHE A 36 -0.28 11.24 -9.78
N PHE A 37 -0.16 10.11 -9.11
CA PHE A 37 -0.12 8.81 -9.79
C PHE A 37 -1.55 8.41 -10.12
N VAL A 38 -1.86 8.17 -11.38
CA VAL A 38 -3.20 7.76 -11.82
C VAL A 38 -3.13 6.38 -12.44
N VAL A 39 -3.89 5.44 -11.89
CA VAL A 39 -3.92 4.06 -12.36
C VAL A 39 -5.35 3.54 -12.42
N GLY A 40 -5.68 2.81 -13.47
CA GLY A 40 -6.99 2.20 -13.64
C GLY A 40 -7.27 1.85 -15.10
N GLU A 41 -7.97 0.74 -15.31
CA GLU A 41 -8.54 0.38 -16.60
C GLU A 41 -9.84 1.15 -16.80
N LEU A 42 -10.09 1.63 -18.02
CA LEU A 42 -11.30 2.35 -18.36
C LEU A 42 -12.23 1.48 -19.22
N GLY A 43 -13.42 1.19 -18.69
CA GLY A 43 -14.48 0.54 -19.45
C GLY A 43 -15.08 1.48 -20.50
N LEU A 44 -15.65 0.91 -21.57
CA LEU A 44 -16.35 1.68 -22.61
C LEU A 44 -17.59 2.44 -22.09
N ASP A 45 -18.13 1.99 -20.96
CA ASP A 45 -19.22 2.64 -20.21
C ASP A 45 -18.72 3.77 -19.28
N GLY A 46 -17.41 4.03 -19.27
CA GLY A 46 -16.78 5.01 -18.40
C GLY A 46 -16.47 4.50 -16.99
N SER A 47 -16.73 3.23 -16.68
CA SER A 47 -16.38 2.64 -15.38
C SER A 47 -14.86 2.52 -15.20
N ILE A 48 -14.37 2.81 -13.99
CA ILE A 48 -12.95 2.63 -13.64
C ILE A 48 -12.78 1.26 -12.98
N LYS A 49 -12.03 0.37 -13.63
CA LYS A 49 -11.84 -1.01 -13.22
C LYS A 49 -10.44 -1.26 -12.67
N SER A 50 -10.36 -2.16 -11.69
CA SER A 50 -9.08 -2.66 -11.17
C SER A 50 -8.58 -3.82 -12.01
N THR A 51 -7.26 -3.93 -12.10
CA THR A 51 -6.56 -5.11 -12.61
C THR A 51 -5.85 -5.84 -11.47
N ASN A 52 -5.40 -7.07 -11.72
CA ASN A 52 -4.70 -7.88 -10.71
C ASN A 52 -3.31 -7.32 -10.36
N GLU A 53 -2.68 -6.62 -11.30
CA GLU A 53 -1.34 -6.07 -11.16
C GLU A 53 -1.31 -4.77 -10.37
N LEU A 54 -2.46 -4.09 -10.27
CA LEU A 54 -2.53 -2.72 -9.77
C LEU A 54 -2.06 -2.62 -8.33
N PHE A 55 -2.42 -3.58 -7.46
CA PHE A 55 -1.95 -3.59 -6.07
C PHE A 55 -0.43 -3.83 -5.96
N SER A 56 0.13 -4.68 -6.82
CA SER A 56 1.58 -4.92 -6.86
C SER A 56 2.34 -3.67 -7.29
N LEU A 57 1.78 -2.91 -8.23
CA LEU A 57 2.30 -1.60 -8.63
C LEU A 57 2.27 -0.60 -7.47
N LEU A 58 1.20 -0.59 -6.65
CA LEU A 58 1.11 0.29 -5.48
C LEU A 58 2.19 -0.03 -4.44
N LEU A 59 2.42 -1.31 -4.16
CA LEU A 59 3.47 -1.76 -3.23
C LEU A 59 4.87 -1.46 -3.76
N PHE A 60 5.09 -1.61 -5.07
CA PHE A 60 6.36 -1.22 -5.67
C PHE A 60 6.59 0.30 -5.56
N LEU A 61 5.56 1.10 -5.85
CA LEU A 61 5.60 2.56 -5.74
C LEU A 61 5.91 3.00 -4.30
N SER A 62 5.25 2.39 -3.32
CA SER A 62 5.43 2.71 -1.91
C SER A 62 6.84 2.40 -1.41
N ALA A 63 7.49 1.37 -1.94
CA ALA A 63 8.88 1.06 -1.62
C ALA A 63 9.90 2.05 -2.24
N LYS A 64 9.49 2.84 -3.24
CA LYS A 64 10.38 3.76 -3.98
C LYS A 64 10.21 5.22 -3.58
N ILE A 65 9.05 5.60 -3.04
CA ILE A 65 8.69 7.00 -2.80
C ILE A 65 8.29 7.21 -1.33
N LYS A 66 8.75 8.31 -0.72
CA LYS A 66 8.44 8.63 0.69
C LYS A 66 6.97 8.97 0.93
N LYS A 67 6.32 9.67 0.00
CA LYS A 67 4.90 10.01 0.04
C LYS A 67 4.39 10.21 -1.39
N ALA A 68 3.23 9.66 -1.73
CA ALA A 68 2.65 9.81 -3.06
C ALA A 68 1.13 10.01 -2.98
N LYS A 69 0.58 10.92 -3.78
CA LYS A 69 -0.86 11.02 -4.03
C LYS A 69 -1.22 10.08 -5.16
N ILE A 70 -2.24 9.25 -4.97
CA ILE A 70 -2.62 8.23 -5.95
C ILE A 70 -4.12 8.14 -6.17
N VAL A 71 -4.51 8.17 -7.43
CA VAL A 71 -5.87 7.90 -7.91
C VAL A 71 -5.95 6.43 -8.35
N VAL A 72 -6.91 5.71 -7.77
CA VAL A 72 -7.15 4.28 -8.03
C VAL A 72 -8.64 4.00 -8.28
N PRO A 73 -9.00 2.84 -8.83
CA PRO A 73 -10.39 2.37 -8.85
C PRO A 73 -10.95 2.30 -7.43
N LYS A 74 -12.15 2.84 -7.21
CA LYS A 74 -12.83 2.86 -5.90
C LYS A 74 -12.92 1.48 -5.25
N SER A 75 -13.06 0.42 -6.06
CA SER A 75 -13.12 -0.98 -5.62
C SER A 75 -11.90 -1.47 -4.83
N ILE A 76 -10.74 -0.83 -5.00
CA ILE A 76 -9.52 -1.17 -4.25
C ILE A 76 -9.04 -0.05 -3.31
N ALA A 77 -9.69 1.11 -3.34
CA ALA A 77 -9.22 2.30 -2.63
C ALA A 77 -9.06 2.06 -1.12
N GLN A 78 -9.99 1.33 -0.50
CA GLN A 78 -9.91 0.96 0.92
C GLN A 78 -8.71 0.06 1.26
N LYS A 79 -8.31 -0.84 0.36
CA LYS A 79 -7.13 -1.70 0.57
C LYS A 79 -5.85 -0.91 0.30
N ALA A 80 -5.85 -0.10 -0.75
CA ALA A 80 -4.74 0.74 -1.11
C ALA A 80 -4.41 1.76 0.00
N SER A 81 -5.43 2.32 0.67
CA SER A 81 -5.24 3.29 1.76
C SER A 81 -4.59 2.69 3.02
N MET A 82 -4.47 1.37 3.11
CA MET A 82 -3.72 0.70 4.18
C MET A 82 -2.20 0.82 3.99
N ILE A 83 -1.72 1.26 2.82
CA ILE A 83 -0.30 1.46 2.55
C ILE A 83 0.11 2.83 3.15
N PRO A 84 0.93 2.88 4.22
CA PRO A 84 1.03 4.07 5.07
C PRO A 84 1.50 5.36 4.40
N ASN A 85 2.30 5.25 3.33
CA ASN A 85 2.88 6.38 2.62
C ASN A 85 2.11 6.77 1.34
N LEU A 86 0.95 6.16 1.08
CA LEU A 86 0.09 6.52 -0.05
C LEU A 86 -1.12 7.32 0.42
N GLU A 87 -1.32 8.47 -0.21
CA GLU A 87 -2.52 9.28 -0.06
C GLU A 87 -3.49 8.90 -1.18
N VAL A 88 -4.50 8.10 -0.83
CA VAL A 88 -5.32 7.36 -1.81
C VAL A 88 -6.64 8.07 -2.06
N TYR A 89 -6.96 8.22 -3.34
CA TYR A 89 -8.23 8.75 -3.85
C TYR A 89 -8.90 7.70 -4.73
N GLY A 90 -10.14 7.35 -4.43
CA GLY A 90 -10.87 6.26 -5.08
C GLY A 90 -12.00 6.80 -5.95
N LEU A 91 -11.96 6.49 -7.25
CA LEU A 91 -12.95 6.96 -8.23
C LEU A 91 -13.67 5.79 -8.90
N GLU A 92 -14.96 5.94 -9.16
CA GLU A 92 -15.83 4.90 -9.69
C GLU A 92 -15.95 4.96 -11.21
N ASN A 93 -15.92 6.16 -11.79
CA ASN A 93 -16.12 6.39 -13.22
C ASN A 93 -15.38 7.64 -13.72
N LEU A 94 -15.34 7.79 -15.04
CA LEU A 94 -14.63 8.88 -15.72
C LEU A 94 -15.19 10.27 -15.38
N ASN A 95 -16.49 10.40 -15.12
CA ASN A 95 -17.08 11.69 -14.75
C ASN A 95 -16.57 12.15 -13.39
N GLU A 96 -16.53 11.25 -12.41
CA GLU A 96 -15.90 11.53 -11.10
C GLU A 96 -14.44 11.92 -11.26
N ALA A 97 -13.69 11.30 -12.18
CA ALA A 97 -12.30 11.66 -12.45
C ALA A 97 -12.14 13.04 -13.07
N ILE A 98 -13.02 13.42 -13.98
CA ILE A 98 -13.03 14.78 -14.55
C ILE A 98 -13.36 15.80 -13.46
N GLU A 99 -14.39 15.55 -12.66
CA GLU A 99 -14.79 16.40 -11.53
C GLU A 99 -13.65 16.54 -10.52
N PHE A 100 -13.03 15.42 -10.12
CA PHE A 100 -11.91 15.37 -9.18
C PHE A 100 -10.79 16.34 -9.57
N PHE A 101 -10.35 16.32 -10.83
CA PHE A 101 -9.25 17.16 -11.30
C PHE A 101 -9.67 18.61 -11.61
N LYS A 102 -10.90 18.84 -12.10
CA LYS A 102 -11.39 20.19 -12.42
C LYS A 102 -11.75 20.99 -11.18
N GLU A 103 -12.52 20.40 -10.28
CA GLU A 103 -13.01 21.08 -9.09
C GLU A 103 -11.97 21.11 -7.97
N LYS A 104 -10.95 20.25 -8.05
CA LYS A 104 -9.91 20.08 -7.02
C LYS A 104 -10.47 19.74 -5.63
N ASN A 105 -11.68 19.19 -5.58
CA ASN A 105 -12.38 18.74 -4.37
C ASN A 105 -11.87 17.36 -3.91
N TYR A 106 -10.54 17.22 -3.79
CA TYR A 106 -9.88 15.92 -3.60
C TYR A 106 -10.33 15.18 -2.34
N GLU A 107 -10.64 15.90 -1.25
CA GLU A 107 -11.06 15.28 0.01
C GLU A 107 -12.37 14.49 -0.11
N ASN A 108 -13.25 14.83 -1.05
CA ASN A 108 -14.52 14.09 -1.26
C ASN A 108 -14.29 12.65 -1.73
N PHE A 109 -13.13 12.38 -2.33
CA PHE A 109 -12.77 11.09 -2.89
C PHE A 109 -11.65 10.40 -2.10
N ARG A 110 -11.25 10.98 -0.96
CA ARG A 110 -10.11 10.50 -0.19
C ARG A 110 -10.49 9.30 0.68
N PHE A 111 -9.67 8.26 0.60
CA PHE A 111 -9.79 7.09 1.46
C PHE A 111 -8.69 7.15 2.52
N SER A 112 -9.09 7.30 3.78
CA SER A 112 -8.20 7.21 4.92
C SER A 112 -8.61 6.00 5.76
N HIS A 113 -7.74 4.99 5.81
CA HIS A 113 -7.94 3.87 6.72
C HIS A 113 -6.61 3.46 7.32
N ASN A 114 -6.45 3.70 8.62
CA ASN A 114 -5.34 3.12 9.36
C ASN A 114 -5.67 1.64 9.57
N HIS A 115 -4.86 0.75 9.02
CA HIS A 115 -5.01 -0.67 9.32
C HIS A 115 -4.87 -0.87 10.84
N PRO A 116 -5.68 -1.73 11.50
CA PRO A 116 -5.70 -1.84 12.95
C PRO A 116 -4.32 -2.05 13.60
N LEU A 117 -3.40 -2.74 12.92
CA LEU A 117 -2.00 -2.90 13.37
C LEU A 117 -1.28 -1.56 13.61
N PHE A 118 -1.59 -0.52 12.83
CA PHE A 118 -0.98 0.81 12.95
C PHE A 118 -1.80 1.77 13.82
N THR A 119 -2.73 1.27 14.63
CA THR A 119 -3.50 2.13 15.57
C THR A 119 -2.60 2.69 16.67
N SER A 120 -1.65 1.87 17.14
CA SER A 120 -0.74 2.21 18.23
C SER A 120 0.69 1.75 17.92
N PRO A 121 1.35 2.34 16.89
CA PRO A 121 2.71 1.97 16.55
C PRO A 121 3.67 2.40 17.66
N LEU A 122 4.65 1.56 17.96
CA LEU A 122 5.76 1.94 18.82
C LEU A 122 6.81 2.65 17.97
N GLN A 123 7.12 3.89 18.30
CA GLN A 123 8.17 4.64 17.62
C GLN A 123 9.44 4.60 18.47
N ILE A 124 10.48 3.96 17.95
CA ILE A 124 11.82 3.95 18.57
C ILE A 124 12.75 4.61 17.56
N GLU A 125 13.36 5.72 17.99
CA GLU A 125 14.12 6.60 17.09
C GLU A 125 13.28 7.02 15.86
N ASN A 126 13.73 6.68 14.64
CA ASN A 126 13.06 7.00 13.38
C ASN A 126 12.38 5.78 12.74
N GLU A 127 12.25 4.67 13.46
CA GLU A 127 11.64 3.44 12.97
C GLU A 127 10.30 3.15 13.65
N ILE A 128 9.40 2.56 12.87
CA ILE A 128 8.06 2.15 13.32
C ILE A 128 8.10 0.66 13.63
N PHE A 129 7.82 0.31 14.88
CA PHE A 129 7.70 -1.06 15.34
C PHE A 129 6.22 -1.37 15.63
N LEU A 130 5.77 -2.53 15.16
CA LEU A 130 4.44 -3.04 15.45
C LEU A 130 4.55 -3.99 16.64
N GLN A 131 3.92 -3.63 17.75
CA GLN A 131 3.88 -4.50 18.91
C GLN A 131 2.92 -5.66 18.63
N ASN A 132 3.43 -6.88 18.62
CA ASN A 132 2.54 -8.04 18.74
C ASN A 132 2.12 -8.15 20.21
N MET A 133 0.81 -8.12 20.47
CA MET A 133 0.23 -8.25 21.82
C MET A 133 -0.58 -9.53 21.97
N ASP A 134 -0.82 -10.26 20.88
CA ASP A 134 -1.56 -11.51 20.90
C ASP A 134 -0.61 -12.69 21.08
N PHE A 135 -0.31 -12.99 22.36
CA PHE A 135 0.47 -14.14 22.74
C PHE A 135 -0.44 -15.17 23.41
N LYS A 136 -0.71 -16.28 22.72
CA LYS A 136 -1.48 -17.40 23.28
C LYS A 136 -0.74 -18.16 24.40
N LEU A 137 0.59 -18.04 24.44
CA LEU A 137 1.48 -18.78 25.34
C LEU A 137 2.46 -17.78 25.98
N ASP A 138 2.74 -17.95 27.29
CA ASP A 138 3.69 -17.12 28.03
C ASP A 138 4.85 -18.00 28.58
N PHE A 139 6.08 -17.48 28.56
CA PHE A 139 7.22 -18.11 29.22
C PHE A 139 7.03 -18.30 30.74
N LYS A 140 6.12 -17.54 31.36
CA LYS A 140 5.71 -17.76 32.75
C LYS A 140 5.05 -19.13 32.97
N ASP A 141 4.44 -19.70 31.95
CA ASP A 141 3.76 -21.00 32.04
C ASP A 141 4.75 -22.18 32.05
N ILE A 142 5.98 -21.96 31.58
CA ILE A 142 7.04 -22.96 31.60
C ILE A 142 7.61 -23.05 33.03
N LYS A 143 7.55 -24.22 33.65
CA LYS A 143 8.16 -24.45 34.96
C LYS A 143 9.66 -24.72 34.80
N GLY A 144 10.50 -23.92 35.45
CA GLY A 144 11.96 -24.06 35.40
C GLY A 144 12.57 -23.57 34.07
N GLN A 145 13.64 -24.24 33.62
CA GLN A 145 14.31 -24.00 32.33
C GLN A 145 14.83 -22.57 32.13
N GLU A 146 15.32 -21.94 33.20
CA GLU A 146 15.75 -20.54 33.21
C GLU A 146 16.82 -20.22 32.14
N LYS A 147 17.73 -21.16 31.87
CA LYS A 147 18.74 -20.99 30.81
C LYS A 147 18.11 -20.96 29.43
N ALA A 148 17.15 -21.85 29.16
CA ALA A 148 16.47 -21.92 27.86
C ALA A 148 15.57 -20.68 27.66
N LYS A 149 14.78 -20.30 28.67
CA LYS A 149 13.98 -19.06 28.65
C LYS A 149 14.85 -17.83 28.34
N ARG A 150 15.97 -17.70 29.05
CA ARG A 150 16.92 -16.59 28.82
C ARG A 150 17.53 -16.63 27.43
N ALA A 151 17.94 -17.80 26.93
CA ALA A 151 18.45 -17.95 25.57
C ALA A 151 17.41 -17.53 24.53
N CYS A 152 16.15 -17.92 24.72
CA CYS A 152 15.04 -17.52 23.85
C CYS A 152 14.83 -16.00 23.83
N MET A 153 14.85 -15.35 25.00
CA MET A 153 14.72 -13.88 25.05
C MET A 153 15.89 -13.18 24.35
N ILE A 154 17.13 -13.63 24.57
CA ILE A 154 18.32 -13.05 23.91
C ILE A 154 18.22 -13.20 22.40
N ALA A 155 17.85 -14.39 21.92
CA ALA A 155 17.70 -14.65 20.49
C ALA A 155 16.57 -13.81 19.88
N ALA A 156 15.42 -13.66 20.56
CA ALA A 156 14.32 -12.82 20.10
C ALA A 156 14.73 -11.34 20.00
N LEU A 157 15.41 -10.81 21.02
CA LEU A 157 15.91 -9.42 21.01
C LEU A 157 16.98 -9.19 19.94
N GLY A 158 17.83 -10.18 19.67
CA GLY A 158 18.88 -10.12 18.65
C GLY A 158 18.44 -10.52 17.24
N MET A 159 17.16 -10.87 17.04
CA MET A 159 16.65 -11.46 15.79
C MET A 159 17.46 -12.68 15.31
N HIS A 160 17.87 -13.54 16.24
CA HIS A 160 18.61 -14.78 15.98
C HIS A 160 17.68 -16.00 15.92
N ASN A 161 18.08 -17.00 15.16
CA ASN A 161 17.42 -18.31 15.16
C ASN A 161 17.83 -19.11 16.40
N ILE A 162 16.93 -19.98 16.87
CA ILE A 162 17.17 -20.91 17.99
C ILE A 162 17.09 -22.34 17.44
N LEU A 163 18.01 -23.19 17.88
CA LEU A 163 17.93 -24.63 17.72
C LEU A 163 17.78 -25.26 19.10
N PHE A 164 16.76 -26.11 19.27
CA PHE A 164 16.63 -26.96 20.45
C PHE A 164 17.20 -28.33 20.11
N GLU A 165 18.15 -28.81 20.92
CA GLU A 165 18.79 -30.10 20.76
C GLU A 165 18.59 -30.94 22.03
N GLY A 166 18.03 -32.15 21.89
CA GLY A 166 17.74 -33.05 22.99
C GLY A 166 16.59 -34.01 22.70
N SER A 167 16.34 -34.94 23.63
CA SER A 167 15.20 -35.85 23.56
C SER A 167 13.86 -35.08 23.67
N PRO A 168 12.80 -35.47 22.94
CA PRO A 168 11.49 -34.81 23.06
C PRO A 168 11.00 -34.74 24.51
N GLY A 169 10.58 -33.55 24.96
CA GLY A 169 10.05 -33.34 26.32
C GLY A 169 11.09 -33.07 27.42
N SER A 170 12.39 -32.97 27.10
CA SER A 170 13.42 -32.53 28.07
C SER A 170 13.54 -31.00 28.19
N GLY A 171 12.77 -30.25 27.41
CA GLY A 171 12.73 -28.78 27.33
C GLY A 171 11.53 -28.18 28.04
#